data_AF-A0A7M3P2G2-F1
#
_entry.id   AF-A0A7M3P2G2-F1
#
_cell.length_a   1.000
_cell.length_b   1.000
_cell.length_c   1.000
_cell.angle_alpha   90.00
_cell.angle_beta   90.00
_cell.angle_gamma   90.00
#
_symmetry.space_group_name_H-M   'P 1'
#
loop_
_entity.id
_entity.type
_entity.pdbx_description
1 polymer ?
#
loop_
_entity_poly.entity_id
_entity_poly.type
_entity_poly.pdbx_seq_one_letter_code
_entity_poly.pdbx_strand_id
1 'polypeptide(L)'
;MPRTRLTRTVALSALVALLLTAATACGDAGGLQGSGPTETAVSPDKLWPQLTPASRPAYEIGEVNREVVKGVMLPGDDIHDVNPVTVVRKELDKSPGDYEGKDAQYRETGRLMAQCAGGAGHGKCPVLRPYFRDLTGDGRPELTVGFRLMPGRTTAVRVYTVEKHRLMQVMSWDDAVSSVELAGRSVIIRSPSEVAGYEYRLQWTWDADQKAMLLTHDEMLRTGPRKKTPHLFPWSWGDGA
;
A
#
# COMPACT_ATOMS: atom_id res chain seq x y z
N MET A 1 72.61 -16.79 43.60
CA MET A 1 72.62 -15.46 42.94
C MET A 1 71.83 -15.54 41.63
N PRO A 2 71.12 -14.48 41.20
CA PRO A 2 69.67 -14.53 41.03
C PRO A 2 69.21 -14.71 39.57
N ARG A 3 68.80 -15.93 39.19
CA ARG A 3 68.11 -16.23 37.92
C ARG A 3 66.60 -15.90 37.93
N THR A 4 66.04 -15.56 39.09
CA THR A 4 64.61 -15.34 39.32
C THR A 4 64.13 -13.91 39.02
N ARG A 5 65.03 -12.94 38.80
CA ARG A 5 64.62 -11.54 38.52
C ARG A 5 64.38 -11.27 37.03
N LEU A 6 65.09 -11.96 36.13
CA LEU A 6 64.96 -11.76 34.68
C LEU A 6 63.68 -12.35 34.07
N THR A 7 63.16 -13.45 34.63
CA THR A 7 61.91 -14.06 34.14
C THR A 7 60.68 -13.26 34.51
N ARG A 8 60.71 -12.53 35.62
CA ARG A 8 59.61 -11.66 36.06
C ARG A 8 59.45 -10.41 35.18
N THR A 9 60.54 -9.80 34.73
CA THR A 9 60.48 -8.59 33.89
C THR A 9 59.99 -8.87 32.48
N VAL A 10 60.35 -10.04 31.91
CA VAL A 10 59.85 -10.49 30.59
C VAL A 10 58.37 -10.87 30.66
N ALA A 11 57.93 -11.54 31.73
CA ALA A 11 56.52 -11.88 31.90
C ALA A 11 55.63 -10.64 32.12
N LEU A 12 56.11 -9.65 32.89
CA LEU A 12 55.39 -8.39 33.11
C LEU A 12 55.28 -7.55 31.83
N SER A 13 56.34 -7.49 31.01
CA SER A 13 56.30 -6.74 29.74
C SER A 13 55.39 -7.40 28.71
N ALA A 14 55.33 -8.74 28.66
CA ALA A 14 54.37 -9.46 27.82
C ALA A 14 52.91 -9.25 28.26
N LEU A 15 52.65 -9.21 29.58
CA LEU A 15 51.31 -8.93 30.12
C LEU A 15 50.86 -7.49 29.87
N VAL A 16 51.78 -6.52 30.02
CA VAL A 16 51.52 -5.11 29.72
C VAL A 16 51.25 -4.90 28.23
N ALA A 17 52.01 -5.57 27.35
CA ALA A 17 51.77 -5.52 25.91
C ALA A 17 50.41 -6.14 25.52
N LEU A 18 50.01 -7.27 26.13
CA LEU A 18 48.69 -7.87 25.91
C LEU A 18 47.54 -6.96 26.38
N LEU A 19 47.70 -6.32 27.55
CA LEU A 19 46.71 -5.38 28.10
C LEU A 19 46.58 -4.11 27.25
N LEU A 20 47.69 -3.62 26.67
CA LEU A 20 47.68 -2.48 25.74
C LEU A 20 46.99 -2.81 24.41
N THR A 21 47.13 -4.04 23.89
CA THR A 21 46.40 -4.48 22.69
C THR A 21 44.90 -4.69 22.92
N ALA A 22 44.49 -5.04 24.13
CA ALA A 22 43.07 -5.18 24.47
C ALA A 22 42.36 -3.81 24.61
N ALA A 23 43.10 -2.75 24.93
CA ALA A 23 42.56 -1.40 25.09
C ALA A 23 42.25 -0.69 23.75
N THR A 24 42.86 -1.10 22.63
CA THR A 24 42.60 -0.50 21.31
C THR A 24 41.52 -1.22 20.50
N ALA A 25 40.97 -2.33 21.01
CA ALA A 25 39.89 -3.09 20.34
C ALA A 25 38.47 -2.62 20.73
N CYS A 26 38.33 -1.73 21.72
CA CYS A 26 37.06 -1.08 22.08
C CYS A 26 37.01 0.32 21.45
N GLY A 27 36.83 0.42 20.13
CA GLY A 27 36.90 1.73 19.50
C GLY A 27 36.34 1.89 18.09
N ASP A 28 35.73 0.87 17.50
CA ASP A 28 35.00 1.05 16.25
C ASP A 28 33.55 0.58 16.44
N ALA A 29 32.75 1.42 17.09
CA ALA A 29 31.32 1.37 16.90
C ALA A 29 31.09 1.86 15.47
N GLY A 30 31.09 0.91 14.52
CA GLY A 30 30.97 1.17 13.08
C GLY A 30 30.03 2.34 12.83
N GLY A 31 30.52 3.33 12.09
CA GLY A 31 29.87 4.64 11.96
C GLY A 31 28.39 4.53 11.63
N LEU A 32 27.59 5.43 12.19
CA LEU A 32 26.16 5.52 11.91
C LEU A 32 25.95 5.63 10.39
N GLN A 33 25.49 4.53 9.80
CA GLN A 33 25.14 4.51 8.38
C GLN A 33 23.77 5.15 8.25
N GLY A 34 23.73 6.35 7.65
CA GLY A 34 22.47 7.01 7.36
C GLY A 34 21.62 6.11 6.46
N SER A 35 20.34 5.93 6.80
CA SER A 35 19.36 5.12 6.04
C SER A 35 18.98 5.71 4.68
N GLY A 36 19.85 6.55 4.10
CA GLY A 36 19.54 7.39 2.95
C GLY A 36 18.66 8.60 3.30
N PRO A 37 18.30 9.41 2.30
CA PRO A 37 17.38 10.53 2.46
C PRO A 37 16.00 10.05 2.94
N THR A 38 15.46 10.66 3.99
CA THR A 38 14.04 10.50 4.34
C THR A 38 13.20 11.23 3.30
N GLU A 39 12.28 10.50 2.65
CA GLU A 39 11.33 11.11 1.71
C GLU A 39 10.49 12.17 2.44
N THR A 40 10.33 13.35 1.83
CA THR A 40 9.52 14.41 2.41
C THR A 40 8.07 13.95 2.50
N ALA A 41 7.43 14.12 3.66
CA ALA A 41 6.05 13.74 3.86
C ALA A 41 5.13 14.54 2.90
N VAL A 42 4.59 13.86 1.89
CA VAL A 42 3.55 14.39 1.02
C VAL A 42 2.21 13.88 1.55
N SER A 43 1.21 14.76 1.67
CA SER A 43 -0.14 14.33 2.04
C SER A 43 -0.64 13.29 1.04
N PRO A 44 -1.31 12.21 1.50
CA PRO A 44 -1.93 11.26 0.57
C PRO A 44 -2.91 11.95 -0.36
N ASP A 45 -2.91 11.55 -1.63
CA ASP A 45 -3.97 11.92 -2.56
C ASP A 45 -5.17 11.03 -2.30
N LYS A 46 -6.31 11.63 -1.94
CA LYS A 46 -7.56 10.88 -1.80
C LYS A 46 -8.17 10.61 -3.17
N LEU A 47 -8.35 9.35 -3.51
CA LEU A 47 -8.97 8.90 -4.74
C LEU A 47 -10.48 8.88 -4.55
N TRP A 48 -11.18 9.38 -5.57
CA TRP A 48 -12.64 9.43 -5.64
C TRP A 48 -13.28 10.00 -4.35
N PRO A 49 -12.97 11.24 -3.96
CA PRO A 49 -13.49 11.82 -2.71
C PRO A 49 -15.02 11.94 -2.68
N GLN A 50 -15.67 11.89 -3.85
CA GLN A 50 -17.13 11.91 -4.01
C GLN A 50 -17.76 10.52 -4.06
N LEU A 51 -16.95 9.45 -3.98
CA LEU A 51 -17.46 8.08 -3.86
C LEU A 51 -18.21 7.97 -2.54
N THR A 52 -19.46 7.50 -2.58
CA THR A 52 -20.22 7.25 -1.35
C THR A 52 -19.49 6.16 -0.54
N PRO A 53 -18.97 6.47 0.66
CA PRO A 53 -18.27 5.49 1.47
C PRO A 53 -19.19 4.32 1.80
N ALA A 54 -18.65 3.10 1.74
CA ALA A 54 -19.37 1.96 2.27
C ALA A 54 -19.54 2.09 3.78
N SER A 55 -20.61 1.48 4.30
CA SER A 55 -20.96 1.52 5.73
C SER A 55 -21.14 0.14 6.34
N ARG A 56 -20.94 -0.91 5.54
CA ARG A 56 -21.06 -2.33 5.89
C ARG A 56 -20.07 -3.13 5.03
N PRO A 57 -19.47 -4.20 5.57
CA PRO A 57 -18.49 -5.02 4.86
C PRO A 57 -19.10 -5.73 3.63
N ALA A 58 -18.24 -6.13 2.70
CA ALA A 58 -18.61 -7.06 1.63
C ALA A 58 -18.43 -8.50 2.12
N TYR A 59 -19.39 -9.40 1.82
CA TYR A 59 -19.29 -10.82 2.20
C TYR A 59 -18.48 -11.67 1.22
N GLU A 60 -18.18 -11.14 0.03
CA GLU A 60 -17.33 -11.78 -0.98
C GLU A 60 -16.14 -10.85 -1.26
N ILE A 61 -14.94 -11.32 -0.94
CA ILE A 61 -13.66 -10.62 -1.13
C ILE A 61 -12.77 -11.54 -1.97
N GLY A 62 -12.32 -11.04 -3.12
CA GLY A 62 -11.40 -11.77 -4.00
C GLY A 62 -9.95 -11.37 -3.76
N GLU A 63 -9.06 -12.35 -3.60
CA GLU A 63 -7.61 -12.14 -3.66
C GLU A 63 -7.10 -12.42 -5.07
N VAL A 64 -6.35 -11.52 -5.73
CA VAL A 64 -5.55 -11.96 -6.90
C VAL A 64 -4.26 -11.16 -7.18
N ASN A 65 -3.28 -11.94 -7.64
CA ASN A 65 -1.95 -11.66 -8.20
C ASN A 65 -1.92 -10.95 -9.58
N ARG A 66 -0.69 -10.68 -10.04
CA ARG A 66 -0.25 -10.11 -11.33
C ARG A 66 -0.78 -10.85 -12.56
N GLU A 67 -1.30 -10.11 -13.56
CA GLU A 67 -1.80 -10.68 -14.82
C GLU A 67 -1.48 -9.79 -16.05
N VAL A 68 -1.29 -10.38 -17.22
CA VAL A 68 -1.26 -9.61 -18.48
C VAL A 68 -2.68 -9.29 -18.94
N VAL A 69 -2.98 -8.02 -19.22
CA VAL A 69 -4.24 -7.63 -19.86
C VAL A 69 -4.14 -7.91 -21.36
N LYS A 70 -4.83 -8.96 -21.83
CA LYS A 70 -4.86 -9.33 -23.26
C LYS A 70 -5.74 -8.36 -24.05
N GLY A 71 -5.33 -8.05 -25.28
CA GLY A 71 -6.16 -7.30 -26.24
C GLY A 71 -6.22 -5.79 -26.02
N VAL A 72 -5.38 -5.24 -25.15
CA VAL A 72 -5.08 -3.80 -25.08
C VAL A 72 -3.69 -3.60 -25.68
N MET A 73 -3.62 -3.04 -26.88
CA MET A 73 -2.35 -2.69 -27.52
C MET A 73 -2.00 -1.26 -27.18
N LEU A 74 -0.77 -1.06 -26.70
CA LEU A 74 -0.23 0.27 -26.47
C LEU A 74 0.59 0.69 -27.69
N PRO A 75 0.37 1.89 -28.24
CA PRO A 75 1.18 2.41 -29.34
C PRO A 75 2.64 2.67 -28.91
N GLY A 76 2.93 2.69 -27.61
CA GLY A 76 4.26 2.79 -27.01
C GLY A 76 4.28 2.27 -25.56
N ASP A 77 5.09 2.89 -24.71
CA ASP A 77 5.23 2.54 -23.29
C ASP A 77 4.65 3.59 -22.32
N ASP A 78 3.85 4.54 -22.81
CA ASP A 78 3.19 5.53 -21.95
C ASP A 78 1.86 4.98 -21.43
N ILE A 79 1.74 4.86 -20.11
CA ILE A 79 0.51 4.41 -19.46
C ILE A 79 -0.66 5.39 -19.70
N HIS A 80 -0.40 6.66 -20.01
CA HIS A 80 -1.46 7.65 -20.24
C HIS A 80 -2.22 7.41 -21.55
N ASP A 81 -1.62 6.65 -22.48
CA ASP A 81 -2.27 6.24 -23.72
C ASP A 81 -3.33 5.13 -23.47
N VAL A 82 -3.34 4.53 -22.28
CA VAL A 82 -4.35 3.54 -21.88
C VAL A 82 -5.70 4.23 -21.69
N ASN A 83 -6.72 3.78 -22.45
CA ASN A 83 -8.10 4.13 -22.16
C ASN A 83 -8.66 3.25 -21.01
N PRO A 84 -8.93 3.80 -19.80
CA PRO A 84 -9.34 2.99 -18.65
C PRO A 84 -10.68 2.28 -18.86
N VAL A 85 -11.61 2.89 -19.62
CA VAL A 85 -12.90 2.25 -19.95
C VAL A 85 -12.69 1.01 -20.81
N THR A 86 -11.72 1.05 -21.73
CA THR A 86 -11.40 -0.11 -22.58
C THR A 86 -10.79 -1.24 -21.76
N VAL A 87 -9.93 -0.92 -20.80
CA VAL A 87 -9.35 -1.91 -19.88
C VAL A 87 -10.44 -2.60 -19.07
N VAL A 88 -11.34 -1.84 -18.45
CA VAL A 88 -12.46 -2.42 -17.68
C VAL A 88 -13.37 -3.27 -18.57
N ARG A 89 -13.66 -2.86 -19.81
CA ARG A 89 -14.42 -3.72 -20.76
C ARG A 89 -13.71 -5.05 -20.98
N LYS A 90 -12.39 -5.05 -21.17
CA LYS A 90 -11.62 -6.29 -21.36
C LYS A 90 -11.62 -7.18 -20.12
N GLU A 91 -11.71 -6.62 -18.92
CA GLU A 91 -11.89 -7.40 -17.71
C GLU A 91 -13.28 -8.05 -17.66
N LEU A 92 -14.34 -7.27 -17.91
CA LEU A 92 -15.72 -7.77 -17.95
C LEU A 92 -15.90 -8.89 -19.01
N ASP A 93 -15.28 -8.73 -20.18
CA ASP A 93 -15.32 -9.73 -21.27
C ASP A 93 -14.72 -11.09 -20.86
N LYS A 94 -13.86 -11.15 -19.83
CA LYS A 94 -13.29 -12.41 -19.31
C LYS A 94 -14.27 -13.20 -18.44
N SER A 95 -15.21 -12.50 -17.82
CA SER A 95 -16.18 -13.09 -16.88
C SER A 95 -17.62 -12.68 -17.23
N PRO A 96 -18.11 -12.96 -18.45
CA PRO A 96 -19.44 -12.51 -18.87
C PRO A 96 -20.55 -13.04 -17.96
N GLY A 97 -20.37 -14.19 -17.29
CA GLY A 97 -21.33 -14.71 -16.31
C GLY A 97 -21.59 -13.78 -15.12
N ASP A 98 -20.63 -12.93 -14.77
CA ASP A 98 -20.78 -11.98 -13.65
C ASP A 98 -21.47 -10.68 -14.07
N TYR A 99 -21.47 -10.35 -15.37
CA TYR A 99 -21.86 -9.02 -15.86
C TYR A 99 -22.98 -9.04 -16.91
N GLU A 100 -23.24 -10.18 -17.55
CA GLU A 100 -24.17 -10.33 -18.65
C GLU A 100 -25.33 -11.28 -18.30
N GLY A 101 -26.51 -10.94 -18.80
CA GLY A 101 -27.72 -11.72 -18.53
C GLY A 101 -28.49 -11.24 -17.30
N LYS A 102 -29.69 -11.81 -17.14
CA LYS A 102 -30.66 -11.37 -16.13
C LYS A 102 -30.26 -11.70 -14.70
N ASP A 103 -29.53 -12.79 -14.50
CA ASP A 103 -29.17 -13.35 -13.19
C ASP A 103 -27.71 -13.05 -12.80
N ALA A 104 -26.97 -12.29 -13.63
CA ALA A 104 -25.60 -11.90 -13.35
C ALA A 104 -25.49 -11.01 -12.10
N GLN A 105 -24.54 -11.36 -11.22
CA GLN A 105 -24.30 -10.69 -9.94
C GLN A 105 -24.06 -9.18 -10.11
N TYR A 106 -23.30 -8.80 -11.13
CA TYR A 106 -22.91 -7.43 -11.44
C TYR A 106 -23.54 -6.88 -12.74
N ARG A 107 -24.74 -7.37 -13.11
CA ARG A 107 -25.40 -7.01 -14.39
C ARG A 107 -25.53 -5.50 -14.61
N GLU A 108 -25.70 -4.73 -13.55
CA GLU A 108 -25.88 -3.28 -13.67
C GLU A 108 -24.57 -2.58 -14.03
N THR A 109 -23.44 -3.08 -13.54
CA THR A 109 -22.11 -2.64 -13.98
C THR A 109 -21.94 -2.86 -15.48
N GLY A 110 -22.19 -4.09 -15.96
CA GLY A 110 -22.11 -4.42 -17.39
C GLY A 110 -23.00 -3.53 -18.25
N ARG A 111 -24.26 -3.36 -17.87
CA ARG A 111 -25.22 -2.49 -18.57
C ARG A 111 -24.77 -1.02 -18.63
N LEU A 112 -24.24 -0.48 -17.52
CA LEU A 112 -23.84 0.93 -17.44
C LEU A 112 -22.53 1.23 -18.18
N MET A 113 -21.75 0.23 -18.60
CA MET A 113 -20.59 0.45 -19.47
C MET A 113 -20.94 1.10 -20.82
N ALA A 114 -22.20 0.97 -21.28
CA ALA A 114 -22.71 1.68 -22.45
C ALA A 114 -22.80 3.21 -22.24
N GLN A 115 -22.80 3.67 -20.98
CA GLN A 115 -22.86 5.10 -20.61
C GLN A 115 -21.48 5.77 -20.54
N CYS A 116 -20.40 5.04 -20.86
CA CYS A 116 -19.04 5.55 -20.79
C CYS A 116 -18.56 6.30 -22.05
N ALA A 117 -19.49 6.83 -22.86
CA ALA A 117 -19.12 7.63 -24.05
C ALA A 117 -18.32 8.89 -23.69
N GLY A 118 -18.61 9.49 -22.52
CA GLY A 118 -17.84 10.61 -21.97
C GLY A 118 -16.53 10.22 -21.29
N GLY A 119 -16.16 8.94 -21.26
CA GLY A 119 -14.97 8.44 -20.58
C GLY A 119 -15.18 8.11 -19.09
N ALA A 120 -14.11 7.64 -18.47
CA ALA A 120 -14.08 7.29 -17.05
C ALA A 120 -14.25 8.52 -16.15
N GLY A 121 -15.03 8.40 -15.08
CA GLY A 121 -15.35 9.50 -14.15
C GLY A 121 -16.42 10.48 -14.64
N HIS A 122 -17.08 10.19 -15.78
CA HIS A 122 -18.09 11.05 -16.36
C HIS A 122 -19.48 10.39 -16.42
N GLY A 123 -20.52 11.19 -16.18
CA GLY A 123 -21.91 10.77 -16.33
C GLY A 123 -22.27 9.56 -15.46
N LYS A 124 -22.95 8.58 -16.05
CA LYS A 124 -23.36 7.32 -15.40
C LYS A 124 -22.38 6.17 -15.65
N CYS A 125 -21.18 6.46 -16.17
CA CYS A 125 -20.16 5.45 -16.37
C CYS A 125 -19.75 4.85 -15.00
N PRO A 126 -19.71 3.51 -14.84
CA PRO A 126 -19.33 2.90 -13.58
C PRO A 126 -17.81 2.95 -13.33
N VAL A 127 -17.01 3.25 -14.36
CA VAL A 127 -15.57 3.44 -14.25
C VAL A 127 -15.28 4.81 -13.66
N LEU A 128 -14.54 4.81 -12.55
CA LEU A 128 -14.19 6.00 -11.80
C LEU A 128 -12.99 6.73 -12.45
N ARG A 129 -12.77 7.98 -12.05
CA ARG A 129 -11.66 8.81 -12.57
C ARG A 129 -10.31 8.07 -12.43
N PRO A 130 -9.48 7.96 -13.48
CA PRO A 130 -8.16 7.35 -13.37
C PRO A 130 -7.17 8.26 -12.63
N TYR A 131 -6.19 7.67 -11.96
CA TYR A 131 -5.09 8.36 -11.29
C TYR A 131 -3.76 7.75 -11.73
N PHE A 132 -2.75 8.59 -11.90
CA PHE A 132 -1.43 8.20 -12.39
C PHE A 132 -0.35 8.62 -11.40
N ARG A 133 0.48 7.67 -10.95
CA ARG A 133 1.55 7.90 -9.97
C ARG A 133 2.65 6.86 -10.16
N ASP A 134 3.91 7.25 -10.02
CA ASP A 134 5.04 6.31 -9.96
C ASP A 134 4.97 5.52 -8.64
N LEU A 135 4.48 4.28 -8.72
CA LEU A 135 4.33 3.36 -7.59
C LEU A 135 5.49 2.35 -7.54
N THR A 136 6.12 2.06 -8.69
CA THR A 136 7.23 1.10 -8.79
C THR A 136 8.58 1.73 -8.42
N GLY A 137 8.70 3.05 -8.53
CA GLY A 137 9.91 3.82 -8.29
C GLY A 137 10.85 3.91 -9.49
N ASP A 138 10.40 3.54 -10.69
CA ASP A 138 11.21 3.58 -11.92
C ASP A 138 11.14 4.92 -12.68
N GLY A 139 10.40 5.89 -12.13
CA GLY A 139 10.18 7.21 -12.73
C GLY A 139 9.05 7.26 -13.76
N ARG A 140 8.36 6.14 -14.02
CA ARG A 140 7.18 6.07 -14.88
C ARG A 140 5.93 5.87 -14.01
N PRO A 141 4.81 6.51 -14.36
CA PRO A 141 3.60 6.32 -13.58
C PRO A 141 2.93 4.98 -13.89
N GLU A 142 2.27 4.43 -12.87
CA GLU A 142 1.25 3.40 -12.96
C GLU A 142 -0.15 4.03 -13.03
N LEU A 143 -1.10 3.30 -13.63
CA LEU A 143 -2.52 3.64 -13.65
C LEU A 143 -3.23 2.97 -12.49
N THR A 144 -3.80 3.76 -11.58
CA THR A 144 -4.80 3.30 -10.60
C THR A 144 -6.20 3.67 -11.08
N VAL A 145 -7.09 2.69 -11.20
CA VAL A 145 -8.49 2.89 -11.59
C VAL A 145 -9.39 2.03 -10.73
N GLY A 146 -10.62 2.48 -10.54
CA GLY A 146 -11.65 1.69 -9.90
C GLY A 146 -12.95 1.71 -10.69
N PHE A 147 -13.82 0.75 -10.43
CA PHE A 147 -15.15 0.72 -11.01
C PHE A 147 -16.16 0.08 -10.06
N ARG A 148 -17.40 0.55 -10.13
CA ARG A 148 -18.48 0.10 -9.23
C ARG A 148 -18.98 -1.28 -9.64
N LEU A 149 -19.11 -2.19 -8.67
CA LEU A 149 -19.72 -3.51 -8.84
C LEU A 149 -21.17 -3.46 -8.32
N MET A 150 -22.13 -3.36 -9.23
CA MET A 150 -23.54 -3.04 -8.97
C MET A 150 -24.47 -4.21 -9.28
N PRO A 151 -25.50 -4.45 -8.45
CA PRO A 151 -26.15 -3.48 -7.56
C PRO A 151 -25.53 -3.37 -6.14
N GLY A 152 -24.45 -4.10 -5.87
CA GLY A 152 -23.72 -4.04 -4.60
C GLY A 152 -23.08 -2.68 -4.29
N ARG A 153 -22.43 -2.62 -3.12
CA ARG A 153 -21.64 -1.45 -2.69
C ARG A 153 -20.14 -1.62 -2.90
N THR A 154 -19.74 -2.75 -3.48
CA THR A 154 -18.35 -3.10 -3.77
C THR A 154 -17.79 -2.21 -4.87
N THR A 155 -16.51 -1.88 -4.75
CA THR A 155 -15.71 -1.21 -5.77
C THR A 155 -14.51 -2.07 -6.06
N ALA A 156 -14.34 -2.39 -7.34
CA ALA A 156 -13.11 -2.97 -7.83
C ALA A 156 -12.05 -1.87 -7.91
N VAL A 157 -10.84 -2.14 -7.42
CA VAL A 157 -9.66 -1.29 -7.50
C VAL A 157 -8.57 -2.08 -8.22
N ARG A 158 -7.97 -1.46 -9.23
CA ARG A 158 -6.96 -2.07 -10.09
C ARG A 158 -5.77 -1.14 -10.22
N VAL A 159 -4.58 -1.72 -10.30
CA VAL A 159 -3.36 -0.99 -10.67
C VAL A 159 -2.73 -1.67 -11.87
N TYR A 160 -2.33 -0.86 -12.86
CA TYR A 160 -1.68 -1.33 -14.08
C TYR A 160 -0.34 -0.62 -14.30
N THR A 161 0.63 -1.37 -14.82
CA THR A 161 1.91 -0.86 -15.34
C THR A 161 2.08 -1.31 -16.80
N VAL A 162 3.15 -0.83 -17.46
CA VAL A 162 3.53 -1.26 -18.81
C VAL A 162 4.85 -2.03 -18.75
N GLU A 163 4.86 -3.26 -19.27
CA GLU A 163 6.11 -4.02 -19.45
C GLU A 163 6.20 -4.49 -20.90
N LYS A 164 7.28 -4.12 -21.60
CA LYS A 164 7.56 -4.54 -22.99
C LYS A 164 6.35 -4.29 -23.92
N HIS A 165 5.81 -3.07 -23.91
CA HIS A 165 4.62 -2.67 -24.69
C HIS A 165 3.32 -3.42 -24.35
N ARG A 166 3.26 -4.07 -23.18
CA ARG A 166 2.06 -4.79 -22.72
C ARG A 166 1.54 -4.18 -21.44
N LEU A 167 0.22 -4.00 -21.39
CA LEU A 167 -0.47 -3.61 -20.17
C LEU A 167 -0.51 -4.78 -19.19
N MET A 168 0.01 -4.54 -17.98
CA MET A 168 0.12 -5.53 -16.92
C MET A 168 -0.72 -5.08 -15.73
N GLN A 169 -1.67 -5.90 -15.30
CA GLN A 169 -2.34 -5.73 -14.02
C GLN A 169 -1.38 -6.19 -12.93
N VAL A 170 -1.07 -5.30 -11.99
CA VAL A 170 -0.12 -5.56 -10.89
C VAL A 170 -0.77 -5.50 -9.51
N MET A 171 -2.03 -5.05 -9.43
CA MET A 171 -2.86 -5.11 -8.23
C MET A 171 -4.31 -5.34 -8.62
N SER A 172 -5.03 -6.17 -7.86
CA SER A 172 -6.47 -6.33 -7.93
C SER A 172 -7.05 -6.46 -6.53
N TRP A 173 -8.07 -5.67 -6.22
CA TRP A 173 -8.80 -5.76 -4.97
C TRP A 173 -10.26 -5.36 -5.16
N ASP A 174 -11.18 -6.17 -4.64
CA ASP A 174 -12.62 -5.90 -4.70
C ASP A 174 -13.18 -5.87 -3.29
N ASP A 175 -13.71 -4.71 -2.87
CA ASP A 175 -14.22 -4.55 -1.52
C ASP A 175 -15.27 -3.43 -1.40
N ALA A 176 -16.01 -3.42 -0.30
CA ALA A 176 -16.86 -2.32 0.14
C ALA A 176 -15.99 -1.14 0.60
N VAL A 177 -15.32 -0.46 -0.33
CA VAL A 177 -14.38 0.62 0.01
C VAL A 177 -15.07 1.83 0.64
N SER A 178 -14.50 2.32 1.74
CA SER A 178 -14.80 3.60 2.36
C SER A 178 -13.93 4.72 1.79
N SER A 179 -12.67 4.42 1.45
CA SER A 179 -11.77 5.36 0.79
C SER A 179 -10.59 4.65 0.12
N VAL A 180 -10.02 5.27 -0.89
CA VAL A 180 -8.73 4.87 -1.46
C VAL A 180 -7.79 6.07 -1.46
N GLU A 181 -6.52 5.85 -1.15
CA GLU A 181 -5.49 6.88 -1.05
C GLU A 181 -4.20 6.43 -1.75
N LEU A 182 -3.52 7.35 -2.42
CA LEU A 182 -2.15 7.16 -2.90
C LEU A 182 -1.21 7.95 -1.98
N ALA A 183 -0.35 7.24 -1.24
CA ALA A 183 0.58 7.82 -0.28
C ALA A 183 2.02 7.40 -0.64
N GLY A 184 2.80 8.33 -1.20
CA GLY A 184 4.08 8.01 -1.80
C GLY A 184 3.91 6.94 -2.89
N ARG A 185 4.55 5.78 -2.68
CA ARG A 185 4.50 4.60 -3.55
C ARG A 185 3.49 3.53 -3.12
N SER A 186 2.59 3.89 -2.21
CA SER A 186 1.62 2.95 -1.63
C SER A 186 0.20 3.25 -2.09
N VAL A 187 -0.57 2.17 -2.31
CA VAL A 187 -2.02 2.23 -2.43
C VAL A 187 -2.60 1.83 -1.08
N ILE A 188 -3.45 2.68 -0.49
CA ILE A 188 -4.11 2.42 0.79
C ILE A 188 -5.62 2.36 0.56
N ILE A 189 -6.25 1.26 0.94
CA ILE A 189 -7.69 1.07 0.88
C ILE A 189 -8.22 0.97 2.30
N ARG A 190 -9.27 1.74 2.59
CA ARG A 190 -10.03 1.59 3.83
C ARG A 190 -11.41 1.05 3.54
N SER A 191 -11.87 0.15 4.39
CA SER A 191 -13.17 -0.52 4.27
C SER A 191 -13.78 -0.74 5.66
N PRO A 192 -15.12 -0.73 5.80
CA PRO A 192 -15.76 -1.02 7.06
C PRO A 192 -15.48 -2.47 7.48
N SER A 193 -15.26 -2.70 8.78
CA SER A 193 -15.13 -4.05 9.34
C SER A 193 -16.49 -4.61 9.75
N GLU A 194 -16.56 -5.93 9.86
CA GLU A 194 -17.62 -6.69 10.53
C GLU A 194 -17.68 -6.37 12.02
N VAL A 195 -16.55 -5.98 12.62
CA VAL A 195 -16.49 -5.56 14.02
C VAL A 195 -16.98 -4.12 14.13
N ALA A 196 -18.11 -3.95 14.83
CA ALA A 196 -18.70 -2.64 15.03
C ALA A 196 -17.71 -1.66 15.66
N GLY A 197 -17.59 -0.47 15.04
CA GLY A 197 -16.65 0.55 15.49
C GLY A 197 -15.20 0.30 15.05
N TYR A 198 -14.98 -0.52 14.02
CA TYR A 198 -13.68 -0.71 13.39
C TYR A 198 -13.75 -0.59 11.85
N GLU A 199 -12.62 -0.29 11.24
CA GLU A 199 -12.37 -0.31 9.79
C GLU A 199 -11.07 -1.05 9.50
N TYR A 200 -10.99 -1.69 8.34
CA TYR A 200 -9.73 -2.18 7.80
C TYR A 200 -8.99 -1.03 7.10
N ARG A 201 -7.66 -1.02 7.25
CA ARG A 201 -6.73 -0.21 6.48
C ARG A 201 -5.69 -1.15 5.88
N LEU A 202 -5.82 -1.37 4.60
CA LEU A 202 -4.99 -2.27 3.82
C LEU A 202 -4.02 -1.43 2.99
N GLN A 203 -2.74 -1.79 2.98
CA GLN A 203 -1.69 -1.09 2.23
C GLN A 203 -0.97 -2.03 1.29
N TRP A 204 -0.90 -1.64 0.02
CA TRP A 204 -0.12 -2.34 -1.01
C TRP A 204 1.09 -1.51 -1.43
N THR A 205 2.22 -2.20 -1.61
CA THR A 205 3.47 -1.61 -2.09
C THR A 205 4.11 -2.51 -3.15
N TRP A 206 4.90 -1.91 -4.04
CA TRP A 206 5.59 -2.62 -5.10
C TRP A 206 6.65 -3.60 -4.55
N ASP A 207 6.63 -4.82 -5.07
CA ASP A 207 7.70 -5.80 -4.91
C ASP A 207 8.37 -6.03 -6.28
N ALA A 208 9.66 -5.73 -6.36
CA ALA A 208 10.42 -5.78 -7.61
C ALA A 208 10.67 -7.22 -8.11
N ASP A 209 10.74 -8.19 -7.20
CA ASP A 209 11.01 -9.58 -7.52
C ASP A 209 9.76 -10.26 -8.08
N GLN A 210 8.60 -10.04 -7.43
CA GLN A 210 7.29 -10.51 -7.87
C GLN A 210 6.72 -9.69 -9.03
N LYS A 211 7.27 -8.48 -9.24
CA LYS A 211 6.76 -7.48 -10.19
C LYS A 211 5.27 -7.19 -9.98
N ALA A 212 4.84 -7.11 -8.72
CA ALA A 212 3.46 -6.96 -8.31
C ALA A 212 3.34 -6.04 -7.10
N MET A 213 2.17 -5.43 -6.91
CA MET A 213 1.83 -4.75 -5.66
C MET A 213 1.37 -5.80 -4.66
N LEU A 214 2.09 -5.95 -3.55
CA LEU A 214 1.77 -6.91 -2.50
C LEU A 214 1.13 -6.21 -1.31
N LEU A 215 0.18 -6.89 -0.65
CA LEU A 215 -0.37 -6.43 0.62
C LEU A 215 0.73 -6.50 1.68
N THR A 216 1.19 -5.36 2.17
CA THR A 216 2.28 -5.28 3.16
C THR A 216 1.82 -4.89 4.55
N HIS A 217 0.67 -4.23 4.68
CA HIS A 217 0.06 -3.94 5.97
C HIS A 217 -1.45 -4.21 5.91
N ASP A 218 -1.93 -4.93 6.92
CA ASP A 218 -3.35 -5.16 7.19
C ASP A 218 -3.61 -4.75 8.65
N GLU A 219 -4.26 -3.60 8.82
CA GLU A 219 -4.54 -3.02 10.12
C GLU A 219 -6.05 -2.93 10.35
N MET A 220 -6.52 -3.39 11.51
CA MET A 220 -7.87 -3.11 11.98
C MET A 220 -7.86 -1.90 12.91
N LEU A 221 -8.41 -0.78 12.45
CA LEU A 221 -8.41 0.51 13.14
C LEU A 221 -9.75 0.77 13.79
N ARG A 222 -9.74 1.28 15.03
CA ARG A 222 -10.97 1.69 15.70
C ARG A 222 -11.52 2.96 15.06
N THR A 223 -12.79 2.95 14.68
CA THR A 223 -13.52 4.10 14.19
C THR A 223 -14.20 4.84 15.35
N GLY A 224 -14.10 6.17 15.37
CA GLY A 224 -14.67 7.05 16.40
C GLY A 224 -13.64 7.71 17.33
N PRO A 225 -14.07 8.71 18.15
CA PRO A 225 -13.16 9.48 18.99
C PRO A 225 -12.51 8.58 20.05
N ARG A 226 -11.17 8.64 20.17
CA ARG A 226 -10.48 8.09 21.34
C ARG A 226 -11.07 8.75 22.58
N LYS A 227 -11.71 7.98 23.47
CA LYS A 227 -12.01 8.46 24.83
C LYS A 227 -10.66 8.86 25.44
N LYS A 228 -10.42 10.16 25.62
CA LYS A 228 -9.29 10.64 26.40
C LYS A 228 -9.48 10.10 27.81
N THR A 229 -8.65 9.15 28.23
CA THR A 229 -8.58 8.76 29.64
C THR A 229 -8.23 10.02 30.42
N PRO A 230 -9.03 10.45 31.41
CA PRO A 230 -8.63 11.56 32.27
C PRO A 230 -7.31 11.19 32.92
N HIS A 231 -6.25 11.97 32.64
CA HIS A 231 -5.04 11.91 33.43
C HIS A 231 -5.42 12.31 34.86
N LEU A 232 -5.54 11.32 35.75
CA LEU A 232 -5.52 11.57 37.19
C LEU A 232 -4.11 12.04 37.52
N PHE A 233 -3.89 13.34 37.48
CA PHE A 233 -2.73 13.94 38.15
C PHE A 233 -2.86 13.67 39.65
N PRO A 234 -1.86 13.05 40.28
CA PRO A 234 -1.84 12.98 41.72
C PRO A 234 -1.11 14.22 42.28
N TRP A 235 -1.49 14.59 43.52
CA TRP A 235 -0.81 15.47 44.47
C TRP A 235 -1.19 16.96 44.51
N SER A 236 -1.80 17.35 45.64
CA SER A 236 -1.27 18.44 46.44
C SER A 236 -1.45 18.10 47.93
N TRP A 237 -0.34 17.91 48.63
CA TRP A 237 -0.31 17.97 50.09
C TRP A 237 -0.62 19.41 50.50
N GLY A 238 -1.51 19.54 51.48
CA GLY A 238 -1.82 20.82 52.10
C GLY A 238 -0.68 21.25 53.01
N ASP A 239 -0.18 22.46 52.77
CA ASP A 239 0.47 23.25 53.80
C ASP A 239 -0.61 23.80 54.73
N GLY A 240 -0.52 23.49 56.01
CA GLY A 240 -1.42 23.98 57.05
C GLY A 240 -0.65 24.29 58.32
N ALA A 241 -0.47 25.61 58.53
CA ALA A 241 -0.20 26.36 59.77
C ALA A 241 1.07 26.05 60.58
#